data_AF-A0A8D9DJI7-F1
#
_entry.id   AF-A0A8D9DJI7-F1
#
_cell.length_a   1.000
_cell.length_b   1.000
_cell.length_c   1.000
_cell.angle_alpha   90.00
_cell.angle_beta   90.00
_cell.angle_gamma   90.00
#
_symmetry.space_group_name_H-M   'P 1'
#
loop_
_entity.id
_entity.type
_entity.pdbx_description
1 polymer ?
#
loop_
_entity_poly.entity_id
_entity_poly.type
_entity_poly.pdbx_seq_one_letter_code
_entity_poly.pdbx_strand_id
1 'polypeptide(L)' 'MNKLCRGWNYTSNHSMDEDGRIILIWKDTVALRVLQQSKQAVTCEIKLPGSQPFVYTAVYASNE' A
#
# COMPACT_ATOMS: atom_id res chain seq x y z
N MET A 1 6.68 1.85 -12.71
CA MET A 1 6.99 2.39 -11.38
C MET A 1 6.68 3.87 -11.39
N ASN A 2 5.47 4.23 -10.98
CA ASN A 2 5.07 5.62 -10.94
C ASN A 2 5.73 6.25 -9.71
N LYS A 3 6.83 6.97 -9.90
CA LYS A 3 7.45 7.73 -8.82
C LYS A 3 6.57 8.94 -8.56
N LEU A 4 5.99 9.00 -7.36
CA LEU A 4 5.56 10.26 -6.77
C LEU A 4 6.81 11.17 -6.63
N CYS A 5 6.63 12.43 -6.24
CA CYS A 5 7.71 13.40 -6.01
C CYS A 5 8.93 12.77 -5.30
N ARG A 6 10.15 13.24 -5.60
CA ARG A 6 11.43 12.66 -5.15
C ARG A 6 11.41 12.18 -3.68
N GLY A 7 11.81 10.93 -3.46
CA GLY A 7 11.89 10.31 -2.14
C GLY A 7 10.59 9.71 -1.62
N TRP A 8 9.53 9.68 -2.44
CA TRP A 8 8.26 9.02 -2.13
C TRP A 8 7.94 7.92 -3.13
N ASN A 9 7.37 6.85 -2.62
CA ASN A 9 6.81 5.73 -3.38
C ASN A 9 5.31 5.66 -3.13
N TYR A 10 4.60 5.01 -4.04
CA TYR A 10 3.19 4.70 -3.83
C TYR A 10 2.77 3.37 -4.47
N THR A 11 1.66 2.83 -4.00
CA THR A 11 0.90 1.75 -4.63
C THR A 11 -0.59 1.98 -4.39
N SER A 12 -1.44 1.34 -5.18
CA SER A 12 -2.88 1.37 -5.01
C SER A 12 -3.51 0.05 -5.41
N ASN A 13 -4.77 -0.17 -5.02
CA ASN A 13 -5.57 -1.30 -5.50
C ASN A 13 -6.34 -1.01 -6.79
N HIS A 14 -5.95 0.01 -7.55
CA HIS A 14 -6.61 0.39 -8.80
C HIS A 14 -6.57 -0.71 -9.88
N SER A 15 -5.66 -1.68 -9.76
CA SER A 15 -5.69 -2.89 -10.60
C SER A 15 -6.88 -3.82 -10.30
N MET A 16 -7.51 -3.67 -9.13
CA MET A 16 -8.61 -4.52 -8.66
C MET A 16 -9.98 -3.86 -8.81
N ASP A 17 -10.02 -2.55 -9.00
CA ASP A 17 -11.23 -1.75 -9.16
C ASP A 17 -10.93 -0.50 -9.99
N GLU A 18 -11.78 -0.18 -10.96
CA GLU A 18 -11.61 0.98 -11.84
C GLU A 18 -11.69 2.31 -11.05
N ASP A 19 -12.42 2.32 -9.94
CA ASP A 19 -12.51 3.43 -8.99
C ASP A 19 -11.50 3.33 -7.84
N GLY A 20 -10.42 2.55 -8.02
CA GLY A 20 -9.33 2.25 -7.08
C GLY A 20 -9.32 3.07 -5.78
N ARG A 21 -9.73 2.45 -4.67
CA ARG A 21 -10.16 3.15 -3.46
C ARG A 21 -9.08 3.34 -2.39
N ILE A 22 -8.00 2.55 -2.46
CA ILE A 22 -6.91 2.55 -1.46
C ILE A 22 -5.61 2.99 -2.13
N ILE A 23 -5.00 4.05 -1.61
CA ILE A 23 -3.67 4.54 -2.01
C ILE A 23 -2.75 4.49 -0.79
N LEU A 24 -1.63 3.80 -0.92
CA LEU A 24 -0.56 3.76 0.08
C LEU A 24 0.61 4.61 -0.42
N ILE A 25 1.10 5.53 0.41
CA ILE A 25 2.21 6.46 0.09
C ILE A 25 3.24 6.39 1.22
N TRP A 26 4.52 6.26 0.88
CA TRP A 26 5.59 6.14 1.87
C TRP A 26 6.91 6.71 1.40
N LYS A 27 7.79 7.07 2.35
CA LYS A 27 9.17 7.51 2.08
C LYS A 27 10.03 6.35 1.60
N ASP A 28 11.03 6.63 0.77
CA ASP A 28 12.00 5.63 0.27
C ASP A 28 12.83 4.91 1.36
N THR A 29 12.88 5.46 2.57
CA THR A 29 13.45 4.79 3.75
C THR A 29 12.62 3.60 4.25
N VAL A 30 11.37 3.45 3.79
CA VAL A 30 10.48 2.36 4.16
C VAL A 30 10.37 1.38 3.00
N ALA A 31 10.54 0.08 3.28
CA ALA A 31 10.25 -0.97 2.32
C ALA A 31 8.82 -1.48 2.54
N LEU A 32 8.05 -1.52 1.45
CA LEU A 32 6.69 -2.04 1.43
C LEU A 32 6.61 -3.14 0.35
N ARG A 33 6.09 -4.31 0.73
CA ARG A 33 5.79 -5.40 -0.19
C ARG A 33 4.32 -5.75 -0.10
N VAL A 34 3.60 -5.58 -1.20
CA VAL A 34 2.20 -6.00 -1.29
C VAL A 34 2.15 -7.53 -1.24
N LEU A 35 1.31 -8.07 -0.36
CA LEU A 35 1.06 -9.51 -0.22
C LEU A 35 -0.25 -9.91 -0.91
N GLN A 36 -1.30 -9.09 -0.75
CA GLN A 36 -2.62 -9.33 -1.33
C GLN A 36 -3.34 -7.99 -1.57
N GLN A 37 -4.16 -7.93 -2.62
CA GLN A 37 -5.03 -6.79 -2.93
C GLN A 37 -6.43 -7.29 -3.29
N SER A 38 -7.44 -6.51 -2.94
CA SER A 38 -8.82 -6.64 -3.39
C SER A 38 -9.43 -5.25 -3.60
N LYS A 39 -10.71 -5.18 -3.99
CA LYS A 39 -11.45 -3.92 -4.09
C LYS A 39 -11.53 -3.16 -2.76
N GLN A 40 -11.55 -3.88 -1.64
CA GLN A 40 -11.84 -3.34 -0.30
C GLN A 40 -10.63 -3.46 0.66
N ALA A 41 -9.54 -4.12 0.27
CA ALA A 41 -8.40 -4.30 1.15
C ALA A 41 -7.05 -4.36 0.41
N VAL A 42 -6.00 -3.89 1.08
CA VAL A 42 -4.60 -4.07 0.67
C VAL A 42 -3.79 -4.54 1.87
N THR A 43 -3.24 -5.74 1.78
CA THR A 43 -2.36 -6.33 2.81
C THR A 43 -0.91 -6.22 2.35
N CYS A 44 -0.06 -5.67 3.22
CA CYS A 44 1.36 -5.46 2.95
C CYS A 44 2.23 -5.94 4.11
N GLU A 45 3.45 -6.35 3.78
CA GLU A 45 4.57 -6.41 4.72
C GLU A 45 5.32 -5.08 4.68
N ILE A 46 5.55 -4.49 5.86
CA ILE A 46 6.23 -3.22 6.04
C ILE A 46 7.53 -3.46 6.80
N LYS A 47 8.63 -2.86 6.33
CA LYS A 47 9.90 -2.81 7.04
C LYS A 47 10.32 -1.35 7.24
N LEU A 48 10.29 -0.90 8.49
CA LEU A 48 10.81 0.39 8.92
C LEU A 48 12.31 0.27 9.27
N PRO A 49 13.09 1.35 9.14
CA PRO A 49 14.48 1.37 9.61
C PRO A 49 14.57 1.00 11.10
N GLY A 50 15.51 0.09 11.43
CA GLY A 50 15.76 -0.33 12.82
C GLY A 50 14.64 -1.14 13.49
N SER A 51 13.58 -1.51 12.76
CA SER A 51 12.45 -2.26 13.29
C SER A 51 12.33 -3.65 12.66
N GLN A 52 11.69 -4.59 13.36
CA GLN A 52 11.29 -5.85 12.76
C GLN A 52 10.17 -5.62 11.72
N PRO A 53 10.15 -6.40 10.62
CA PRO A 53 9.04 -6.35 9.68
C PRO A 53 7.71 -6.70 10.35
N PHE A 54 6.62 -6.07 9.89
CA PHE A 54 5.28 -6.38 10.35
C PHE A 54 4.29 -6.40 9.19
N VAL A 55 3.19 -7.13 9.38
CA VAL A 55 2.09 -7.20 8.41
C VAL A 55 1.01 -6.20 8.83
N TYR A 56 0.52 -5.46 7.85
CA TYR A 56 -0.53 -4.46 8.01
C TYR A 56 -1.54 -4.59 6.85
N THR A 57 -2.83 -4.40 7.16
CA THR A 57 -3.90 -4.37 6.16
C THR A 57 -4.62 -3.03 6.22
N ALA A 58 -4.65 -2.32 5.09
CA ALA A 58 -5.54 -1.19 4.87
C ALA A 58 -6.89 -1.71 4.38
N VAL A 59 -7.99 -1.31 5.02
CA VAL A 59 -9.35 -1.74 4.66
C VAL A 59 -10.19 -0.50 4.31
N TYR A 60 -10.72 -0.47 3.10
CA TYR A 60 -11.80 0.41 2.70
C TYR A 60 -13.09 -0.35 2.99
N ALA A 61 -13.81 -0.02 4.06
CA ALA A 61 -14.94 -0.80 4.56
C ALA A 61 -16.27 -0.36 3.93
N SER A 62 -16.36 -0.37 2.59
CA SER A 62 -17.59 -0.03 1.88
C SER A 62 -18.44 -1.27 1.67
N ASN A 63 -19.69 -1.23 2.18
CA ASN A 63 -20.67 -2.32 2.15
C ASN A 63 -21.79 -2.09 1.12
N GLU A 64 -21.64 -1.09 0.26
CA GLU A 64 -22.61 -0.75 -0.78
C GLU A 64 -22.58 -1.77 -1.92
#